data_AF-A0A963NS26-F1
#
_entry.id   AF-A0A963NS26-F1
#
_cell.length_a   1.000
_cell.length_b   1.000
_cell.length_c   1.000
_cell.angle_alpha   90.00
_cell.angle_beta   90.00
_cell.angle_gamma   90.00
#
_symmetry.space_group_name_H-M   'P 1'
#
loop_
_entity.id
_entity.type
_entity.pdbx_description
1 polymer ?
#
loop_
_entity_poly.entity_id
_entity_poly.type
_entity_poly.pdbx_seq_one_letter_code
_entity_poly.pdbx_strand_id
1 'polypeptide(L)'
;MPGLRNKHLRVPVSNEEEAVIKAKAHGAGLSVAKYMRLIGMGYAVQSRIDNHAIEQLLKINADLGRAGGLLKMWLTNDVKVKIVGRYEIEDTLQSIRETQTVMLSTVLQLQKNHT
;
A
#
# COMPACT_ATOMS: atom_id res chain seq x y z
N MET A 1 1.92 -21.79 -27.03
CA MET A 1 1.39 -22.16 -25.71
C MET A 1 2.53 -22.71 -24.86
N PRO A 2 2.83 -22.19 -23.67
CA PRO A 2 3.77 -22.88 -22.78
C PRO A 2 3.18 -24.26 -22.46
N GLY A 3 3.94 -25.33 -22.72
CA GLY A 3 3.48 -26.71 -22.57
C GLY A 3 3.05 -27.06 -21.14
N LEU A 4 2.30 -28.15 -21.00
CA LEU A 4 1.87 -28.68 -19.70
C LEU A 4 3.07 -28.86 -18.76
N ARG A 5 2.95 -28.34 -17.54
CA ARG A 5 4.01 -28.42 -16.52
C ARG A 5 3.87 -29.71 -15.72
N ASN A 6 4.42 -30.81 -16.23
CA ASN A 6 4.32 -32.16 -15.65
C ASN A 6 5.60 -32.63 -14.92
N LYS A 7 6.70 -31.89 -15.00
CA LYS A 7 7.95 -32.20 -14.30
C LYS A 7 7.97 -31.58 -12.91
N HIS A 8 8.37 -32.35 -11.92
CA HIS A 8 8.47 -31.94 -10.52
C HIS A 8 9.94 -31.77 -10.13
N LEU A 9 10.26 -30.63 -9.51
CA LEU A 9 11.55 -30.42 -8.86
C LEU A 9 11.36 -30.56 -7.36
N ARG A 10 12.15 -31.44 -6.73
CA ARG A 10 12.14 -31.61 -5.27
C ARG A 10 13.20 -30.68 -4.69
N VAL A 11 12.80 -29.86 -3.72
CA VAL A 11 13.69 -28.99 -2.95
C VAL A 11 13.58 -29.45 -1.49
N PRO A 12 14.53 -30.27 -1.00
CA PRO A 12 14.61 -30.61 0.41
C PRO A 12 14.88 -29.33 1.21
N VAL A 13 14.13 -29.12 2.28
CA VAL A 13 14.22 -27.95 3.16
C VAL A 13 14.02 -28.38 4.61
N SER A 14 14.57 -27.60 5.54
CA SER A 14 14.24 -27.70 6.96
C SER A 14 12.84 -27.13 7.24
N ASN A 15 12.30 -27.39 8.44
CA ASN A 15 11.00 -26.82 8.86
C ASN A 15 11.02 -25.28 8.86
N GLU A 16 12.14 -24.69 9.25
CA GLU A 16 12.35 -23.23 9.31
C GLU A 16 12.39 -22.65 7.90
N GLU A 17 13.14 -23.27 7.00
CA GLU A 17 13.22 -22.87 5.60
C GLU A 17 11.83 -22.97 4.92
N GLU A 18 11.10 -24.06 5.16
CA GLU A 18 9.75 -24.24 4.62
C GLU A 18 8.80 -23.12 5.07
N ALA A 19 8.84 -22.75 6.36
CA ALA A 19 8.03 -21.67 6.91
C ALA A 19 8.36 -20.32 6.26
N VAL A 20 9.66 -19.99 6.13
CA VAL A 20 10.12 -18.76 5.49
C VAL A 20 9.69 -18.70 4.03
N ILE A 21 9.85 -19.81 3.29
CA ILE A 21 9.49 -19.91 1.87
C ILE A 21 7.98 -19.72 1.69
N LYS A 22 7.15 -20.38 2.52
CA LYS A 22 5.70 -20.23 2.48
C LYS A 22 5.27 -18.79 2.79
N ALA A 23 5.87 -18.17 3.81
CA ALA A 23 5.59 -16.79 4.17
C ALA A 23 5.94 -15.82 3.03
N LYS A 24 7.11 -15.95 2.41
CA LYS A 24 7.51 -15.10 1.27
C LYS A 24 6.63 -15.32 0.03
N ALA A 25 6.28 -16.57 -0.28
CA ALA A 25 5.37 -16.89 -1.37
C ALA A 25 3.98 -16.29 -1.14
N HIS A 26 3.46 -16.40 0.09
CA HIS A 26 2.20 -15.79 0.49
C HIS A 26 2.26 -14.26 0.45
N GLY A 27 3.35 -13.66 0.94
CA GLY A 27 3.62 -12.23 0.85
C GLY A 27 3.59 -11.73 -0.60
N ALA A 28 4.12 -12.49 -1.55
CA ALA A 28 4.02 -12.21 -2.98
C ALA A 28 2.66 -12.61 -3.62
N GLY A 29 1.77 -13.27 -2.87
CA GLY A 29 0.52 -13.90 -3.32
C GLY A 29 0.70 -14.86 -4.49
N LEU A 30 1.76 -15.66 -4.42
CA LEU A 30 2.07 -16.73 -5.36
C LEU A 30 1.96 -18.07 -4.64
N SER A 31 1.67 -19.13 -5.39
CA SER A 31 1.91 -20.47 -4.86
C SER A 31 3.42 -20.68 -4.67
N VAL A 32 3.81 -21.52 -3.70
CA VAL A 32 5.22 -21.81 -3.40
C VAL A 32 5.97 -22.25 -4.67
N ALA A 33 5.37 -23.12 -5.48
CA ALA A 33 5.97 -23.59 -6.73
C ALA A 33 6.10 -22.51 -7.82
N LYS A 34 5.26 -21.47 -7.79
CA LYS A 34 5.39 -20.31 -8.70
C LYS A 34 6.46 -19.35 -8.18
N TYR A 35 6.45 -19.06 -6.88
CA TYR A 35 7.46 -18.24 -6.20
C TYR A 35 8.89 -18.76 -6.45
N MET A 36 9.13 -20.03 -6.12
CA MET A 36 10.45 -20.68 -6.30
C MET A 36 10.90 -20.71 -7.76
N ARG A 37 9.97 -20.89 -8.69
CA ARG A 37 10.28 -20.89 -10.11
C ARG A 37 10.70 -19.52 -10.60
N LEU A 38 10.01 -18.46 -10.18
CA LEU A 38 10.37 -17.10 -10.55
C LEU A 38 11.77 -16.75 -10.03
N ILE A 39 12.05 -17.06 -8.77
CA ILE A 39 13.38 -16.85 -8.18
C ILE A 39 14.45 -17.69 -8.88
N GLY A 40 14.19 -18.98 -9.11
CA GLY A 40 15.14 -19.87 -9.79
C GLY A 40 15.42 -19.50 -11.24
N MET A 41 14.57 -18.67 -11.87
CA MET A 41 14.77 -18.09 -13.20
C MET A 41 15.34 -16.66 -13.16
N GLY A 42 15.63 -16.12 -11.96
CA GLY A 42 16.18 -14.78 -11.78
C GLY A 42 15.17 -13.63 -11.84
N TYR A 43 13.86 -13.91 -11.80
CA TYR A 43 12.85 -12.85 -11.74
C TYR A 43 12.77 -12.23 -10.35
N ALA A 44 12.73 -10.90 -10.29
CA ALA A 44 12.41 -10.18 -9.07
C ALA A 44 10.94 -10.42 -8.68
N VAL A 45 10.71 -10.98 -7.49
CA VAL A 45 9.36 -11.19 -6.95
C VAL A 45 9.04 -10.06 -5.98
N GLN A 46 8.12 -9.17 -6.36
CA GLN A 46 7.62 -8.10 -5.50
C GLN A 46 6.60 -8.64 -4.49
N SER A 47 6.64 -8.12 -3.27
CA SER A 47 5.68 -8.46 -2.22
C SER A 47 4.36 -7.72 -2.46
N ARG A 48 3.21 -8.37 -2.23
CA ARG A 48 1.87 -7.73 -2.28
C ARG A 48 1.65 -6.69 -1.19
N ILE A 49 2.55 -6.62 -0.21
CA ILE A 49 2.56 -5.60 0.83
C ILE A 49 2.55 -4.19 0.20
N ASP A 50 3.15 -4.02 -0.99
CA ASP A 50 3.14 -2.76 -1.72
C ASP A 50 1.72 -2.30 -2.09
N ASN A 51 0.81 -3.20 -2.47
CA ASN A 51 -0.48 -2.79 -3.02
C ASN A 51 -1.41 -2.16 -1.97
N HIS A 52 -1.42 -2.67 -0.73
CA HIS A 52 -2.25 -2.08 0.32
C HIS A 52 -1.67 -0.74 0.80
N ALA A 53 -0.34 -0.67 0.93
CA ALA A 53 0.36 0.57 1.25
C ALA A 53 0.10 1.64 0.19
N ILE A 54 0.21 1.27 -1.09
CA ILE A 54 -0.08 2.14 -2.24
C ILE A 54 -1.53 2.60 -2.22
N GLU A 55 -2.50 1.73 -1.92
CA GLU A 55 -3.92 2.12 -1.85
C GLU A 55 -4.17 3.16 -0.75
N GLN A 56 -3.55 3.01 0.43
CA GLN A 56 -3.65 4.00 1.50
C GLN A 56 -3.01 5.33 1.08
N LEU A 57 -1.82 5.28 0.47
CA LEU A 57 -1.13 6.47 -0.06
C LEU A 57 -1.96 7.21 -1.11
N LEU A 58 -2.69 6.50 -1.97
CA LEU A 58 -3.59 7.09 -2.95
C LEU A 58 -4.77 7.81 -2.29
N LYS A 59 -5.35 7.26 -1.20
CA LYS A 59 -6.43 7.92 -0.43
C LYS A 59 -5.95 9.23 0.19
N ILE A 60 -4.76 9.22 0.78
CA ILE A 60 -4.14 10.43 1.38
C ILE A 60 -3.91 11.52 0.34
N ASN A 61 -3.38 11.17 -0.84
CA ASN A 61 -3.17 12.13 -1.92
C ASN A 61 -4.49 12.75 -2.42
N ALA A 62 -5.58 11.97 -2.48
CA ALA A 62 -6.89 12.47 -2.85
C ALA A 62 -7.46 13.47 -1.82
N ASP A 63 -7.30 13.18 -0.53
CA ASP A 63 -7.73 14.07 0.56
C ASP A 63 -6.96 15.39 0.56
N LEU A 64 -5.64 15.34 0.34
CA LEU A 64 -4.79 16.53 0.21
C LEU A 64 -5.18 17.39 -1.01
N GLY A 65 -5.55 16.75 -2.13
CA GLY A 65 -6.08 17.44 -3.30
C GLY A 65 -7.36 18.21 -3.01
N ARG A 66 -8.29 17.62 -2.23
CA ARG A 66 -9.52 18.31 -1.79
C ARG A 66 -9.22 19.50 -0.88
N ALA A 67 -8.31 19.32 0.07
CA ALA A 67 -7.87 20.38 0.98
C ALA A 67 -7.28 21.58 0.23
N GLY A 68 -6.39 21.33 -0.73
CA GLY A 68 -5.80 22.38 -1.57
C GLY A 68 -6.85 23.11 -2.41
N GLY A 69 -7.86 22.38 -2.92
CA GLY A 69 -9.00 22.96 -3.62
C GLY A 69 -9.84 23.90 -2.76
N LEU A 70 -10.10 23.52 -1.50
CA LEU A 70 -10.83 24.33 -0.54
C LEU A 70 -10.04 25.58 -0.12
N LEU A 71 -8.74 25.42 0.14
CA LEU A 71 -7.85 26.56 0.42
C LEU A 71 -7.79 27.53 -0.76
N LYS A 72 -7.69 27.00 -1.98
CA LYS A 72 -7.72 27.82 -3.21
C LYS A 72 -9.04 28.58 -3.32
N MET A 73 -10.17 27.93 -3.06
CA MET A 73 -11.49 28.59 -3.11
C MET A 73 -11.59 29.73 -2.09
N TRP A 74 -10.98 29.56 -0.91
CA TRP A 74 -10.89 30.60 0.12
C TRP A 74 -10.06 31.82 -0.35
N LEU A 75 -8.89 31.56 -0.93
CA LEU A 75 -7.99 32.64 -1.41
C LEU A 75 -8.53 33.39 -2.64
N THR A 76 -9.45 32.78 -3.41
CA THR A 76 -9.88 33.32 -4.71
C THR A 76 -11.24 34.04 -4.65
N ASN A 77 -11.98 34.04 -3.53
CA ASN A 77 -13.30 34.67 -3.44
C ASN A 77 -13.42 35.69 -2.31
N ASP A 78 -13.18 36.98 -2.59
CA ASP A 78 -13.34 38.10 -1.65
C ASP A 78 -14.78 38.27 -1.09
N VAL A 79 -15.82 37.84 -1.81
CA VAL A 79 -17.23 37.99 -1.37
C VAL A 79 -17.77 36.75 -0.64
N LYS A 80 -17.17 35.56 -0.87
CA LYS A 80 -17.63 34.28 -0.27
C LYS A 80 -16.92 33.92 1.04
N VAL A 81 -15.97 34.74 1.51
CA VAL A 81 -15.36 34.62 2.86
C VAL A 81 -16.43 34.59 3.98
N LYS A 82 -17.66 35.04 3.70
CA LYS A 82 -18.80 34.93 4.63
C LYS A 82 -19.65 33.66 4.53
N ILE A 83 -19.59 32.89 3.43
CA ILE A 83 -20.59 31.84 3.12
C ILE A 83 -20.07 30.42 3.34
N VAL A 84 -18.78 30.16 3.11
CA VAL A 84 -18.15 28.91 3.58
C VAL A 84 -17.67 29.17 5.00
N GLY A 85 -18.34 28.53 5.95
CA GLY A 85 -18.13 28.75 7.36
C GLY A 85 -16.76 28.25 7.79
N ARG A 86 -16.22 28.89 8.83
CA ARG A 86 -15.02 28.43 9.55
C ARG A 86 -15.11 26.92 9.89
N TYR A 87 -16.32 26.42 10.09
CA TYR A 87 -16.65 25.02 10.32
C TYR A 87 -16.23 24.06 9.19
N GLU A 88 -16.56 24.33 7.92
CA GLU A 88 -16.18 23.41 6.82
C GLU A 88 -14.66 23.32 6.63
N ILE A 89 -13.94 24.38 6.96
CA ILE A 89 -12.48 24.41 6.93
C ILE A 89 -11.90 23.58 8.07
N GLU A 90 -12.40 23.77 9.30
CA GLU A 90 -11.97 22.97 10.45
C GLU A 90 -12.27 21.48 10.24
N ASP A 91 -13.44 21.16 9.67
CA ASP A 91 -13.83 19.78 9.34
C ASP A 91 -12.92 19.15 8.29
N THR A 92 -12.56 19.91 7.25
CA THR A 92 -11.61 19.45 6.23
C THR A 92 -10.20 19.27 6.83
N LEU A 93 -9.72 20.23 7.63
CA LEU A 93 -8.42 20.15 8.30
C LEU A 93 -8.36 18.99 9.27
N GLN A 94 -9.48 18.69 9.94
CA GLN A 94 -9.63 17.55 10.81
C GLN A 94 -9.56 16.24 10.03
N SER A 95 -10.29 16.14 8.91
CA SER A 95 -10.22 14.99 8.01
C SER A 95 -8.80 14.74 7.49
N ILE A 96 -8.05 15.79 7.14
CA ILE A 96 -6.64 15.66 6.73
C ILE A 96 -5.78 15.12 7.87
N ARG A 97 -5.93 15.66 9.09
CA ARG A 97 -5.16 15.23 10.26
C ARG A 97 -5.43 13.76 10.61
N GLU A 98 -6.68 13.34 10.52
CA GLU A 98 -7.07 11.94 10.73
C GLU A 98 -6.46 11.03 9.68
N THR A 99 -6.55 11.39 8.40
CA THR A 99 -5.93 10.64 7.31
C THR A 99 -4.39 10.60 7.42
N GLN A 100 -3.73 11.69 7.83
CA GLN A 100 -2.28 11.72 8.10
C GLN A 100 -1.87 10.81 9.26
N THR A 101 -2.70 10.70 10.29
CA THR A 101 -2.46 9.81 11.43
C THR A 101 -2.51 8.35 10.98
N VAL A 102 -3.49 7.99 10.15
CA VAL A 102 -3.63 6.64 9.55
C VAL A 102 -2.47 6.33 8.61
N MET A 103 -1.99 7.31 7.83
CA MET A 103 -0.78 7.16 7.00
C MET A 103 0.42 6.76 7.83
N LEU A 104 0.69 7.54 8.88
CA LEU A 104 1.86 7.36 9.72
C LEU A 104 1.83 5.99 10.40
N SER A 105 0.67 5.57 10.92
CA SER A 105 0.53 4.24 11.54
C SER A 105 0.75 3.12 10.53
N THR A 106 0.23 3.26 9.31
CA THR A 106 0.37 2.25 8.25
C THR A 106 1.83 2.12 7.82
N VAL A 107 2.53 3.24 7.59
CA VAL A 107 3.96 3.24 7.24
C VAL A 107 4.81 2.63 8.35
N LEU A 108 4.54 2.96 9.62
CA LEU A 108 5.25 2.38 10.76
C LEU A 108 4.99 0.87 10.92
N GLN A 109 3.77 0.40 10.63
CA GLN A 109 3.45 -1.04 10.62
C GLN A 109 4.18 -1.78 9.50
N LEU A 110 4.27 -1.17 8.32
CA LEU A 110 5.01 -1.73 7.19
C LEU A 110 6.50 -1.86 7.50
N GLN A 111 7.11 -0.85 8.14
CA GLN A 111 8.51 -0.91 8.57
C GLN A 111 8.77 -2.03 9.59
N LYS A 112 7.87 -2.23 10.56
CA LYS A 112 8.00 -3.28 11.59
C LYS A 112 7.90 -4.70 11.06
N ASN A 113 7.15 -4.91 9.97
CA ASN A 113 6.99 -6.24 9.37
C ASN A 113 8.19 -6.68 8.49
N HIS A 114 9.20 -5.81 8.32
CA HIS A 114 10.40 -6.05 7.52
C HIS A 114 11.70 -6.19 8.34
N THR A 115 11.64 -6.05 9.67
CA THR A 115 12.71 -6.37 10.64
C THR A 115 12.32 -7.58 11.47
#